data_AF-A0A4Q3W6C9-F1
#
_entry.id   AF-A0A4Q3W6C9-F1
#
_cell.length_a   1.000
_cell.length_b   1.000
_cell.length_c   1.000
_cell.angle_alpha   90.00
_cell.angle_beta   90.00
_cell.angle_gamma   90.00
#
_symmetry.space_group_name_H-M   'P 1'
#
loop_
_entity.id
_entity.type
_entity.pdbx_description
1 polymer ?
#
loop_
_entity_poly.entity_id
_entity_poly.type
_entity_poly.pdbx_seq_one_letter_code
_entity_poly.pdbx_strand_id
1 'polypeptide(L)'
;SKDSTGKVHITLVNIDPKNKYTINTALMGVKFSSVTGQILTSQKLTDVNTFNDPLRVKNIPFNGAKKQNDQLVVEVPAQSIVMLELK
;
A
#
# COMPACT_ATOMS: atom_id res chain seq x y z
N SER A 1 -5.08 2.50 11.29
CA SER A 1 -4.72 2.72 12.71
C SER A 1 -4.05 4.08 12.86
N LYS A 2 -3.86 4.56 14.09
CA LYS A 2 -3.07 5.77 14.38
C LYS A 2 -1.99 5.39 15.38
N ASP A 3 -0.74 5.73 15.11
CA ASP A 3 0.36 5.41 16.03
C ASP A 3 0.46 6.41 17.18
N SER A 4 1.36 6.14 18.13
CA SER A 4 1.61 7.00 19.30
C SER A 4 2.17 8.38 18.93
N THR A 5 2.71 8.55 17.72
CA THR A 5 3.19 9.85 17.19
C THR A 5 2.10 10.60 16.42
N GLY A 6 0.92 9.99 16.30
CA GLY A 6 -0.25 10.57 15.66
C GLY A 6 -0.33 10.37 14.15
N LYS A 7 0.60 9.63 13.54
CA LYS A 7 0.54 9.32 12.11
C LYS A 7 -0.54 8.29 11.84
N VAL A 8 -1.19 8.42 10.70
CA VAL A 8 -2.27 7.52 10.29
C VAL A 8 -1.71 6.44 9.37
N HIS A 9 -1.98 5.20 9.70
CA HIS A 9 -1.59 4.02 8.92
C HIS A 9 -2.82 3.40 8.27
N ILE A 10 -2.76 3.18 6.96
CA ILE A 10 -3.84 2.56 6.17
C ILE A 10 -3.28 1.31 5.50
N THR A 11 -3.88 0.16 5.76
CA THR A 11 -3.56 -1.09 5.06
C THR A 11 -4.67 -1.38 4.05
N LEU A 12 -4.27 -1.64 2.80
CA LEU A 12 -5.15 -1.97 1.68
C LEU A 12 -4.75 -3.34 1.16
N VAL A 13 -5.74 -4.19 0.91
CA VAL A 13 -5.53 -5.51 0.33
C VAL A 13 -6.29 -5.59 -0.98
N ASN A 14 -5.59 -5.95 -2.05
CA ASN A 14 -6.20 -6.33 -3.30
C ASN A 14 -6.16 -7.85 -3.46
N ILE A 15 -7.34 -8.46 -3.33
CA ILE A 15 -7.55 -9.91 -3.49
C ILE A 15 -7.73 -10.34 -4.94
N ASP A 16 -7.91 -9.41 -5.87
CA ASP A 16 -8.00 -9.72 -7.30
C ASP A 16 -6.60 -10.05 -7.83
N PRO A 17 -6.39 -11.26 -8.39
CA PRO A 17 -5.08 -11.69 -8.87
C PRO A 17 -4.69 -11.06 -10.22
N LYS A 18 -5.59 -10.31 -10.86
CA LYS A 18 -5.42 -9.80 -12.23
C LYS A 18 -5.56 -8.29 -12.33
N ASN A 19 -6.53 -7.72 -11.62
CA ASN A 19 -6.89 -6.32 -11.80
C ASN A 19 -6.26 -5.44 -10.72
N LYS A 20 -5.72 -4.30 -11.15
CA LYS A 20 -5.39 -3.20 -10.24
C LYS A 20 -6.65 -2.38 -9.96
N TYR A 21 -6.70 -1.74 -8.79
CA TYR A 21 -7.77 -0.83 -8.41
C TYR A 21 -7.22 0.55 -8.06
N THR A 22 -7.95 1.58 -8.43
CA THR A 22 -7.66 2.96 -8.01
C THR A 22 -8.63 3.35 -6.92
N ILE A 23 -8.11 3.67 -5.75
CA ILE A 23 -8.88 4.25 -4.64
C ILE A 23 -8.65 5.75 -4.67
N ASN A 24 -9.74 6.51 -4.73
CA ASN A 24 -9.73 7.95 -4.51
C ASN A 24 -10.68 8.26 -3.36
N THR A 25 -10.14 8.79 -2.26
CA THR A 25 -10.95 9.06 -1.07
C THR A 25 -10.47 10.29 -0.32
N ALA A 26 -11.43 11.05 0.22
CA ALA A 26 -11.15 12.08 1.21
C ALA A 26 -11.14 11.46 2.61
N LEU A 27 -10.12 11.78 3.40
CA LEU A 27 -10.02 11.31 4.78
C LEU A 27 -10.53 12.40 5.72
N MET A 28 -11.84 12.41 5.94
CA MET A 28 -12.48 13.40 6.80
C MET A 28 -11.85 13.40 8.20
N GLY A 29 -11.46 14.58 8.68
CA GLY A 29 -10.80 14.74 9.98
C GLY A 29 -9.32 14.36 10.02
N VAL A 30 -8.72 13.95 8.90
CA VAL A 30 -7.29 13.63 8.80
C VAL A 30 -6.61 14.65 7.89
N LYS A 31 -5.76 15.49 8.48
CA LYS A 31 -4.84 16.35 7.73
C LYS A 31 -3.50 15.64 7.58
N PHE A 32 -3.00 15.56 6.36
CA PHE A 32 -1.68 15.01 6.05
C PHE A 32 -1.04 15.84 4.93
N SER A 33 0.26 15.95 4.95
CA SER A 33 1.09 16.67 3.97
C SER A 33 1.72 15.71 2.96
N SER A 34 2.06 14.50 3.40
CA SER A 34 2.74 13.50 2.58
C SER A 34 2.26 12.09 2.89
N VAL A 35 2.49 11.19 1.94
CA VAL A 35 2.21 9.76 2.07
C VAL A 35 3.46 8.99 1.68
N THR A 36 3.82 8.01 2.49
CA THR A 36 4.83 7.01 2.18
C THR A 36 4.20 5.63 2.28
N GLY A 37 4.75 4.64 1.58
CA GLY A 37 4.19 3.31 1.66
C GLY A 37 5.19 2.18 1.43
N GLN A 38 4.72 0.99 1.78
CA GLN A 38 5.33 -0.28 1.43
C GLN A 38 4.30 -1.18 0.77
N ILE A 39 4.77 -2.08 -0.08
CA ILE A 39 3.94 -3.09 -0.73
C ILE A 39 4.57 -4.47 -0.57
N LEU A 40 3.72 -5.46 -0.34
CA LEU A 40 4.04 -6.86 -0.50
C LEU A 40 3.22 -7.39 -1.69
N THR A 41 3.92 -7.88 -2.71
CA THR A 41 3.33 -8.47 -3.92
C THR A 41 4.37 -9.36 -4.59
N SER A 42 3.97 -10.06 -5.65
CA SER A 42 4.79 -10.97 -6.44
C SER A 42 4.29 -11.02 -7.87
N GLN A 43 5.00 -11.75 -8.74
CA GLN A 43 4.56 -11.93 -10.13
C GLN A 43 3.40 -12.93 -10.22
N LYS A 44 3.40 -13.96 -9.38
CA LYS A 44 2.35 -15.00 -9.32
C LYS A 44 1.81 -15.13 -7.90
N LEU A 45 0.51 -15.38 -7.78
CA LEU A 45 -0.16 -15.64 -6.51
C LEU A 45 0.46 -16.81 -5.72
N THR A 46 1.05 -17.77 -6.43
CA THR A 46 1.70 -18.96 -5.85
C THR A 46 3.19 -18.77 -5.58
N ASP A 47 3.75 -17.57 -5.77
CA ASP A 47 5.15 -17.31 -5.47
C ASP A 47 5.40 -17.40 -3.95
N VAL A 48 6.47 -18.08 -3.56
CA VAL A 48 6.89 -18.27 -2.18
C VAL A 48 8.41 -18.11 -2.06
N ASN A 49 8.89 -17.78 -0.86
CA ASN A 49 10.32 -17.78 -0.57
C ASN A 49 10.81 -19.22 -0.38
N THR A 50 11.98 -19.53 -0.93
CA THR A 50 12.65 -20.83 -0.79
C THR A 50 14.06 -20.64 -0.24
N PHE A 51 14.78 -21.71 0.12
CA PHE A 51 16.18 -21.59 0.54
C PHE A 51 17.09 -21.01 -0.55
N ASN A 52 16.80 -21.32 -1.82
CA ASN A 52 17.58 -20.83 -2.97
C ASN A 52 17.16 -19.41 -3.40
N ASP A 53 15.92 -19.02 -3.10
CA ASP A 53 15.37 -17.70 -3.42
C ASP A 53 14.58 -17.16 -2.21
N PRO A 54 15.29 -16.69 -1.16
CA PRO A 54 14.67 -16.33 0.11
C PRO A 54 13.97 -14.97 0.10
N LEU A 55 14.16 -14.18 -0.97
CA LEU A 55 13.73 -12.79 -1.05
C LEU A 55 12.75 -12.51 -2.21
N ARG A 56 12.11 -13.56 -2.73
CA ARG A 56 11.15 -13.51 -3.84
C ARG A 56 9.91 -12.68 -3.51
N VAL A 57 9.38 -12.86 -2.29
CA VAL A 57 8.21 -12.18 -1.75
C VAL A 57 8.64 -11.44 -0.49
N LYS A 58 8.80 -10.12 -0.60
CA LYS A 58 9.23 -9.24 0.48
C LYS A 58 8.64 -7.84 0.35
N ASN A 59 8.61 -7.11 1.45
CA ASN A 59 8.20 -5.71 1.43
C ASN A 59 9.20 -4.88 0.62
N ILE A 60 8.68 -4.03 -0.27
CA ILE A 60 9.45 -3.03 -1.01
C ILE A 60 8.80 -1.64 -0.89
N PRO A 61 9.55 -0.55 -1.14
CA PRO A 61 8.96 0.78 -1.18
C PRO A 61 7.81 0.87 -2.18
N PHE A 62 6.74 1.56 -1.80
CA PHE A 62 5.57 1.75 -2.63
C PHE A 62 5.34 3.24 -2.92
N ASN A 63 5.32 3.59 -4.21
CA ASN A 63 5.16 4.96 -4.70
C ASN A 63 3.82 5.19 -5.43
N GLY A 64 2.90 4.23 -5.39
CA GLY A 64 1.59 4.31 -6.06
C GLY A 64 0.54 5.11 -5.27
N ALA A 65 0.92 5.77 -4.18
CA ALA A 65 0.05 6.64 -3.39
C ALA A 65 0.50 8.10 -3.49
N LYS A 66 -0.47 9.00 -3.62
CA LYS A 66 -0.24 10.45 -3.62
C LYS A 66 -1.40 11.21 -3.00
N LYS A 67 -1.07 12.39 -2.48
CA LYS A 67 -2.05 13.41 -2.12
C LYS A 67 -2.40 14.22 -3.37
N GLN A 68 -3.68 14.36 -3.68
CA GLN A 68 -4.21 15.28 -4.70
C GLN A 68 -5.25 16.18 -4.05
N ASN A 69 -4.92 17.46 -3.85
CA ASN A 69 -5.71 18.35 -3.00
C ASN A 69 -5.94 17.70 -1.62
N ASP A 70 -7.17 17.60 -1.14
CA ASP A 70 -7.49 16.91 0.12
C ASP A 70 -7.82 15.41 -0.04
N GLN A 71 -7.57 14.85 -1.23
CA GLN A 71 -7.81 13.44 -1.52
C GLN A 71 -6.53 12.60 -1.44
N LEU A 72 -6.66 11.41 -0.88
CA LEU A 72 -5.70 10.33 -1.02
C LEU A 72 -6.06 9.53 -2.28
N VAL A 73 -5.12 9.44 -3.21
CA VAL A 73 -5.24 8.61 -4.42
C VAL A 73 -4.20 7.50 -4.36
N VAL A 74 -4.66 6.25 -4.50
CA VAL A 74 -3.81 5.05 -4.39
C VAL A 74 -4.12 4.12 -5.57
N GLU A 75 -3.09 3.77 -6.33
CA GLU A 75 -3.15 2.64 -7.27
C GLU A 75 -2.73 1.36 -6.57
N VAL A 76 -3.69 0.51 -6.21
CA VAL A 76 -3.43 -0.77 -5.54
C VAL A 76 -3.23 -1.85 -6.60
N PRO A 77 -2.01 -2.40 -6.77
CA PRO A 77 -1.74 -3.44 -7.76
C PRO A 77 -2.56 -4.71 -7.51
N ALA A 78 -2.72 -5.55 -8.53
CA ALA A 78 -3.27 -6.90 -8.36
C ALA A 78 -2.49 -7.68 -7.28
N GLN A 79 -3.15 -8.62 -6.59
CA GLN A 79 -2.53 -9.53 -5.61
C GLN A 79 -1.52 -8.83 -4.69
N SER A 80 -1.97 -7.81 -3.96
CA SER A 80 -1.07 -6.98 -3.18
C SER A 80 -1.61 -6.61 -1.81
N ILE A 81 -0.67 -6.40 -0.89
CA ILE A 81 -0.92 -5.76 0.40
C ILE A 81 -0.11 -4.47 0.41
N VAL A 82 -0.78 -3.34 0.50
CA VAL A 82 -0.18 -2.02 0.56
C VAL A 82 -0.37 -1.44 1.95
N MET A 83 0.70 -0.96 2.57
CA MET A 83 0.67 -0.21 3.81
C MET A 83 1.10 1.22 3.54
N LEU A 84 0.26 2.19 3.92
CA LEU A 84 0.52 3.62 3.78
C LEU A 84 0.64 4.26 5.16
N GLU A 85 1.64 5.12 5.33
CA GLU A 85 1.78 6.05 6.46
C GLU A 85 1.53 7.46 5.94
N LEU A 86 0.57 8.15 6.55
CA LEU A 86 0.23 9.55 6.28
C LEU A 86 0.88 10.44 7.35
N LYS A 87 1.62 11.46 6.90
CA LYS A 87 2.36 12.40 7.75
C LYS A 87 1.80 13.80 7.62
#